data_AF-A0A8T4VP96-F1
#
_entry.id   AF-A0A8T4VP96-F1
#
_cell.length_a   1.000
_cell.length_b   1.000
_cell.length_c   1.000
_cell.angle_alpha   90.00
_cell.angle_beta   90.00
_cell.angle_gamma   90.00
#
_symmetry.space_group_name_H-M   'P 1'
#
loop_
_entity.id
_entity.type
_entity.pdbx_description
1 polymer ?
#
loop_
_entity_poly.entity_id
_entity_poly.type
_entity_poly.pdbx_seq_one_letter_code
_entity_poly.pdbx_strand_id
1 'polypeptide(L)'
;RLARYARDSGLPVLTTRTTADDFSDPVAHLADGVIEVEQTTFGPRFRGSDFETLVYAENGPTMQTTLTYWARILGARQALHEEGTTNQPTTRVSH
;
A
#
# COMPACT_ATOMS: atom_id res chain seq x y z
N ARG A 1 20.74 26.72 11.11
CA ARG A 1 22.06 26.32 10.53
C ARG A 1 21.91 25.23 9.46
N LEU A 2 21.14 24.16 9.72
CA LEU A 2 20.84 23.09 8.74
C LEU A 2 20.24 23.63 7.43
N ALA A 3 19.17 24.43 7.50
CA ALA A 3 18.50 24.99 6.31
C ALA A 3 19.44 25.81 5.40
N ARG A 4 20.38 26.55 5.98
CA ARG A 4 21.39 27.29 5.21
C ARG A 4 22.32 26.34 4.46
N TYR A 5 22.87 25.32 5.13
CA TYR A 5 23.75 24.36 4.48
C TYR A 5 23.06 23.58 3.36
N ALA A 6 21.82 23.15 3.59
CA ALA A 6 21.00 22.48 2.58
C ALA A 6 20.81 23.36 1.33
N ARG A 7 20.45 24.64 1.53
CA ARG A 7 20.25 25.61 0.45
C ARG A 7 21.54 25.89 -0.31
N ASP A 8 22.63 26.17 0.41
CA ASP A 8 23.94 26.49 -0.19
C ASP A 8 24.49 25.31 -1.00
N SER A 9 24.11 24.08 -0.63
CA SER A 9 24.57 22.84 -1.27
C SER A 9 23.56 22.26 -2.28
N GLY A 10 22.38 22.87 -2.42
CA GLY A 10 21.28 22.37 -3.27
C GLY A 10 20.79 20.96 -2.89
N LEU A 11 20.94 20.54 -1.63
CA LEU A 11 20.59 19.21 -1.18
C LEU A 11 19.14 19.16 -0.68
N PRO A 12 18.31 18.20 -1.15
CA PRO A 12 16.98 18.01 -0.60
C PRO A 12 17.08 17.50 0.85
N VAL A 13 16.26 18.05 1.74
CA VAL A 13 16.20 17.65 3.15
C VAL A 13 14.81 17.14 3.48
N LEU A 14 14.75 15.91 3.99
CA LEU A 14 13.56 15.33 4.60
C LEU A 14 13.72 15.35 6.12
N THR A 15 12.70 15.82 6.83
CA THR A 15 12.67 15.81 8.30
C THR A 15 11.36 15.20 8.76
N THR A 16 11.45 14.36 9.79
CA THR A 16 10.30 13.79 10.47
C THR A 16 9.94 14.66 11.67
N ARG A 17 8.65 14.98 11.79
CA ARG A 17 8.09 15.66 12.95
C ARG A 17 6.96 14.81 13.53
N THR A 18 7.02 14.54 14.83
CA THR A 18 5.98 13.78 15.53
C THR A 18 4.94 14.66 16.21
N THR A 19 5.27 15.92 16.48
CA THR A 19 4.41 16.89 17.19
C THR A 19 4.55 18.27 16.54
N ALA A 20 3.45 19.00 16.38
CA ALA A 20 3.46 20.40 15.97
C ALA A 20 3.45 21.31 17.21
N ASP A 21 4.52 22.08 17.39
CA ASP A 21 4.81 22.92 18.56
C ASP A 21 5.78 24.06 18.20
N ASP A 22 5.98 25.01 19.11
CA ASP A 22 6.86 26.17 18.93
C ASP A 22 8.30 25.77 18.50
N PHE A 23 8.76 24.58 18.88
CA PHE A 23 10.06 24.07 18.49
C PHE A 23 10.12 23.66 17.01
N SER A 24 9.02 23.10 16.50
CA SER A 24 8.92 22.58 15.14
C SER A 24 8.30 23.55 14.14
N ASP A 25 7.68 24.64 14.59
CA ASP A 25 7.11 25.70 13.76
C ASP A 25 8.11 26.28 12.73
N PRO A 26 9.38 26.57 13.08
CA PRO A 26 10.33 27.06 12.09
C PRO A 26 10.59 26.09 10.94
N VAL A 27 10.45 24.78 11.18
CA VAL A 27 10.62 23.75 10.14
C VAL A 27 9.44 23.79 9.17
N ALA A 28 8.21 23.96 9.67
CA ALA A 28 7.02 24.07 8.84
C ALA A 28 7.07 25.31 7.93
N HIS A 29 7.53 26.45 8.44
CA HIS A 29 7.67 27.68 7.64
C HIS A 29 8.74 27.61 6.54
N LEU A 30 9.74 26.74 6.69
CA LEU A 30 10.83 26.58 5.73
C LEU A 30 10.62 25.43 4.75
N ALA A 31 9.62 24.57 4.98
CA ALA A 31 9.39 23.40 4.15
C ALA A 31 8.78 23.81 2.80
N ASP A 32 9.38 23.33 1.71
CA ASP A 32 8.82 23.48 0.36
C ASP A 32 7.56 22.61 0.16
N GLY A 33 7.38 21.59 1.00
CA GLY A 33 6.22 20.72 1.00
C GLY A 33 6.10 19.93 2.30
N VAL A 34 4.87 19.51 2.61
CA VAL A 34 4.56 18.70 3.80
C VAL A 34 3.96 17.38 3.34
N ILE A 35 4.44 16.28 3.93
CA ILE A 35 3.86 14.95 3.77
C ILE A 35 3.23 14.58 5.11
N GLU A 36 1.90 14.50 5.15
CA GLU A 36 1.17 14.04 6.31
C GLU A 36 1.19 12.51 6.38
N VAL A 37 1.34 11.97 7.58
CA VAL A 37 1.33 10.52 7.83
C VAL A 37 0.26 10.19 8.85
N GLU A 38 -0.68 9.34 8.47
CA GLU A 38 -1.72 8.80 9.34
C GLU A 38 -1.53 7.30 9.49
N GLN A 39 -1.47 6.82 10.72
CA GLN A 39 -1.49 5.37 10.99
C GLN A 39 -2.92 4.88 10.87
N THR A 40 -3.20 4.05 9.85
CA THR A 40 -4.51 3.43 9.63
C THR A 40 -4.48 1.95 10.03
N THR A 41 -5.64 1.30 10.07
CA THR A 41 -5.73 -0.17 10.25
C THR A 41 -5.05 -0.97 9.15
N PHE A 42 -4.83 -0.39 7.97
CA PHE A 42 -4.16 -1.05 6.84
C PHE A 42 -2.66 -0.73 6.75
N GLY A 43 -2.15 0.16 7.60
CA GLY A 43 -0.78 0.66 7.56
C GLY A 43 -0.71 2.19 7.38
N PRO A 44 0.50 2.76 7.25
CA PRO A 44 0.67 4.20 7.17
C PRO A 44 0.18 4.74 5.82
N ARG A 45 -0.73 5.72 5.90
CA ARG A 45 -1.18 6.54 4.77
C ARG A 45 -0.35 7.81 4.72
N PHE A 46 0.24 8.09 3.57
CA PHE A 46 0.99 9.31 3.29
C PHE A 46 0.20 10.20 2.31
N ARG A 47 0.06 11.48 2.64
CA ARG A 47 -0.54 12.49 1.75
C ARG A 47 0.39 13.67 1.54
N GLY A 48 0.62 14.02 0.28
CA GLY A 48 1.18 15.32 -0.12
C GLY A 48 0.12 16.17 -0.82
N SER A 49 0.52 17.31 -1.39
CA SER A 49 -0.39 18.21 -2.12
C SER A 49 -1.09 17.53 -3.29
N ASP A 50 -0.35 16.69 -4.03
CA ASP A 50 -0.78 16.14 -5.32
C ASP A 50 -0.73 14.61 -5.37
N PHE A 51 -0.46 13.96 -4.23
CA PHE A 51 -0.39 12.51 -4.16
C PHE A 51 -0.94 11.97 -2.83
N GLU A 52 -1.39 10.74 -2.90
CA GLU A 52 -1.75 9.93 -1.74
C GLU A 52 -1.25 8.51 -1.98
N THR A 53 -0.61 7.92 -0.97
CA THR A 53 -0.19 6.52 -1.00
C THR A 53 -0.47 5.84 0.33
N LEU A 54 -0.95 4.60 0.26
CA LEU A 54 -1.17 3.74 1.42
C LEU A 54 -0.14 2.62 1.38
N VAL A 55 0.73 2.59 2.38
CA VAL A 55 1.63 1.46 2.56
C VAL A 55 0.86 0.40 3.33
N TYR A 56 0.62 -0.73 2.67
CA TYR A 56 0.06 -1.90 3.34
C TYR A 56 1.17 -2.58 4.13
N ALA A 57 1.12 -2.46 5.45
CA ALA A 57 2.04 -3.19 6.31
C ALA A 57 1.65 -4.67 6.27
N GLU A 58 2.53 -5.53 5.76
CA GLU A 58 2.33 -6.98 5.78
C GLU A 58 2.44 -7.47 7.24
N ASN A 59 1.34 -7.35 7.99
CA ASN A 59 1.27 -7.70 9.41
C ASN A 59 0.61 -9.09 9.63
N GLY A 60 0.55 -9.95 8.61
CA GLY A 60 -0.09 -11.26 8.69
C GLY A 60 0.42 -12.25 7.63
N PRO A 61 0.01 -13.53 7.68
CA PRO A 61 0.45 -14.57 6.74
C PRO A 61 -0.13 -14.42 5.32
N THR A 62 -0.82 -13.31 5.04
CA THR A 62 -1.56 -13.06 3.82
C THR A 62 -0.82 -12.02 2.99
N MET A 63 -0.28 -12.45 1.85
CA MET A 63 0.35 -11.58 0.87
C MET A 63 -0.67 -10.68 0.17
N GLN A 64 -0.31 -9.42 -0.02
CA GLN A 64 -1.03 -8.55 -0.94
C GLN A 64 -0.89 -9.10 -2.36
N THR A 65 -2.03 -9.28 -3.03
CA THR A 65 -2.12 -9.79 -4.39
C THR A 65 -2.94 -8.81 -5.22
N THR A 66 -2.52 -8.54 -6.45
CA THR A 66 -3.28 -7.66 -7.35
C THR A 66 -4.46 -8.40 -7.95
N LEU A 67 -5.49 -7.69 -8.41
CA LEU A 67 -6.60 -8.31 -9.16
C LEU A 67 -6.09 -9.09 -10.38
N THR A 68 -5.03 -8.62 -11.03
CA THR A 68 -4.35 -9.33 -12.13
C THR A 68 -3.76 -10.67 -11.69
N TYR A 69 -3.20 -10.75 -10.48
CA TYR A 69 -2.71 -12.02 -9.92
C TYR A 69 -3.86 -13.01 -9.69
N TRP A 70 -5.00 -12.55 -9.15
CA TRP A 70 -6.18 -13.41 -8.98
C TRP A 70 -6.80 -13.84 -10.30
N ALA A 71 -6.88 -12.95 -11.29
CA ALA A 71 -7.35 -13.30 -12.63
C ALA A 71 -6.51 -14.43 -13.25
N ARG A 72 -5.18 -14.40 -13.06
CA ARG A 72 -4.28 -15.48 -13.49
C ARG A 72 -4.54 -16.79 -12.76
N ILE A 73 -4.69 -16.77 -11.44
CA ILE A 73 -4.97 -17.99 -10.65
C ILE A 73 -6.31 -18.60 -11.07
N LEU A 74 -7.34 -17.78 -11.21
CA LEU A 74 -8.68 -18.22 -11.58
C LEU A 74 -8.69 -18.81 -13.00
N GLY A 75 -8.02 -18.17 -13.96
CA GLY A 75 -7.86 -18.71 -15.31
C GLY A 75 -7.12 -20.05 -15.34
N ALA A 76 -6.07 -20.21 -14.54
CA ALA A 76 -5.34 -21.48 -14.44
C ALA A 76 -6.18 -22.61 -13.81
N ARG A 77 -7.08 -22.28 -12.87
CA ARG A 77 -7.96 -23.25 -12.21
C ARG A 77 -9.18 -23.63 -13.05
N GLN A 78 -9.62 -22.78 -13.98
CA GLN A 78 -10.79 -23.05 -14.82
C GLN A 78 -10.63 -24.34 -15.65
N ALA A 79 -9.46 -24.57 -16.25
CA ALA A 79 -9.18 -25.78 -17.03
C ALA A 79 -9.31 -27.08 -16.20
N LEU A 80 -8.96 -27.03 -14.91
CA LEU A 80 -9.06 -28.18 -13.99
C LEU A 80 -10.52 -28.51 -13.62
N HIS A 81 -11.43 -27.54 -13.70
CA HIS A 81 -12.86 -27.74 -13.42
C HIS A 81 -13.64 -28.21 -14.66
N GLU A 82 -13.17 -27.89 -15.87
CA GLU A 82 -13.74 -28.39 -17.13
C GLU A 82 -13.47 -29.90 -17.32
N GLU A 83 -12.35 -30.42 -16.83
CA GLU A 83 -12.05 -31.86 -16.84
C GLU A 83 -12.88 -32.66 -15.79
N GLY A 84 -13.21 -32.03 -14.66
CA GLY A 84 -13.95 -32.66 -13.56
C GLY A 84 -15.46 -32.83 -13.78
N THR A 85 -16.04 -32.19 -14.81
CA THR A 85 -17.48 -32.28 -15.10
C THR A 85 -17.86 -33.49 -15.97
N THR A 86 -16.87 -34.24 -16.50
CA THR A 86 -17.13 -35.42 -17.35
C THR A 86 -17.44 -36.69 -16.55
N ASN A 87 -17.17 -36.73 -15.24
CA ASN A 87 -17.51 -37.85 -14.37
C ASN A 87 -18.56 -37.45 -13.32
N GLN A 88 -19.78 -37.14 -13.77
CA GLN A 88 -20.93 -37.29 -12.90
C GLN A 88 -21.23 -38.81 -12.77
N PRO A 89 -21.21 -39.41 -11.57
CA PRO A 89 -21.76 -40.74 -11.40
C PRO A 89 -23.27 -40.65 -11.64
N THR A 90 -23.76 -41.19 -12.76
CA THR A 90 -25.19 -41.44 -12.93
C THR A 90 -25.63 -42.45 -11.88
N THR A 91 -26.14 -41.97 -10.75
CA THR A 91 -26.90 -42.79 -9.81
C THR A 91 -28.19 -43.22 -10.53
N ARG A 92 -28.16 -44.42 -11.12
CA ARG A 92 -29.35 -45.08 -11.63
C ARG A 92 -30.21 -45.46 -10.43
N VAL A 93 -31.36 -44.83 -10.32
CA VAL A 93 -32.43 -45.24 -9.41
C VAL A 93 -32.97 -46.57 -9.92
N SER A 94 -33.01 -47.60 -9.07
CA SER A 94 -33.67 -48.87 -9.34
C SER A 94 -34.81 -49.08 -8.34
N HIS A 95 -35.90 -49.62 -8.87
CA HIS A 95 -37.27 -49.77 -8.35
C HIS A 95 -37.42 -50.39 -6.95
#